data_AF-A0A524FKT5-F1
#
_entry.id   AF-A0A524FKT5-F1
#
_cell.length_a   1.000
_cell.length_b   1.000
_cell.length_c   1.000
_cell.angle_alpha   90.00
_cell.angle_beta   90.00
_cell.angle_gamma   90.00
#
_symmetry.space_group_name_H-M   'P 1'
#
loop_
_entity.id
_entity.type
_entity.pdbx_description
1 polymer ?
#
loop_
_entity_poly.entity_id
_entity_poly.type
_entity_poly.pdbx_seq_one_letter_code
_entity_poly.pdbx_strand_id
1 'polypeptide(L)'
;MSDQLKLMLYLKTMLSDLIYINSIMATELIKINENLVALRRSEEFLEKSTCIDEHFKISKHIIDIIDKYNKNEQDLLRKEDLENHVIKHDK
;
A
#
# COMPACT_ATOMS: atom_id res chain seq x y z
N MET A 1 25.09 -15.35 -18.56
CA MET A 1 24.67 -14.66 -17.32
C MET A 1 25.15 -15.50 -16.15
N SER A 2 25.97 -14.95 -15.25
CA SER A 2 26.48 -15.68 -14.06
C SER A 2 25.32 -16.17 -13.20
N ASP A 3 25.42 -17.37 -12.61
CA ASP A 3 24.37 -17.94 -11.76
C ASP A 3 24.09 -17.09 -10.51
N GLN A 4 25.09 -16.34 -10.03
CA GLN A 4 24.91 -15.35 -8.96
C GLN A 4 23.96 -14.22 -9.39
N LEU A 5 24.07 -13.75 -10.63
CA LEU A 5 23.19 -12.70 -11.15
C LEU A 5 21.74 -13.20 -11.28
N LYS A 6 21.55 -14.46 -11.70
CA LYS A 6 20.20 -15.07 -11.74
C LYS A 6 19.59 -15.17 -10.35
N LEU A 7 20.36 -15.61 -9.35
CA LEU A 7 19.91 -15.69 -7.97
C LEU A 7 19.53 -14.31 -7.41
N MET A 8 20.34 -13.29 -7.66
CA MET A 8 20.04 -11.93 -7.22
C MET A 8 18.76 -11.38 -7.85
N LEU A 9 18.54 -11.62 -9.15
CA LEU A 9 17.31 -11.22 -9.83
C LEU A 9 16.10 -11.93 -9.25
N TYR A 10 16.19 -13.25 -9.01
CA TYR A 10 15.12 -14.01 -8.39
C TYR A 10 14.76 -13.48 -6.99
N LEU A 11 15.76 -13.25 -6.14
CA LEU A 11 15.54 -12.70 -4.80
C LEU A 11 14.94 -11.28 -4.85
N LYS A 12 15.41 -10.43 -5.77
CA LYS A 12 14.83 -9.10 -5.97
C LYS A 12 13.35 -9.18 -6.33
N THR A 13 12.96 -10.06 -7.26
CA THR A 13 11.56 -10.25 -7.64
C THR A 13 10.72 -10.73 -6.47
N MET A 14 11.21 -11.74 -5.73
CA MET A 14 10.50 -12.27 -4.55
C MET A 14 10.30 -11.19 -3.47
N LEU A 15 11.30 -10.32 -3.25
CA LEU A 15 11.18 -9.20 -2.33
C LEU A 15 10.20 -8.13 -2.83
N SER A 16 10.17 -7.85 -4.14
CA SER A 16 9.17 -6.94 -4.75
C SER A 16 7.74 -7.45 -4.51
N ASP A 17 7.50 -8.75 -4.75
CA ASP A 17 6.21 -9.39 -4.49
C ASP A 17 5.81 -9.28 -3.01
N LEU A 18 6.77 -9.50 -2.10
CA LEU A 18 6.53 -9.42 -0.67
C LEU A 18 6.22 -7.98 -0.22
N ILE A 19 6.94 -6.98 -0.73
CA ILE A 19 6.66 -5.56 -0.47
C ILE A 19 5.24 -5.23 -0.93
N TYR A 20 4.87 -5.69 -2.12
CA TYR A 20 3.55 -5.41 -2.68
C TYR A 20 2.41 -6.01 -1.85
N ILE A 21 2.49 -7.30 -1.50
CA ILE A 21 1.45 -7.98 -0.70
C ILE A 21 1.33 -7.34 0.69
N ASN A 22 2.44 -7.01 1.35
CA ASN A 22 2.40 -6.34 2.64
C ASN A 22 1.76 -4.95 2.56
N SER A 23 1.96 -4.25 1.44
CA SER A 23 1.35 -2.94 1.20
C SER A 23 -0.18 -3.04 1.05
N ILE A 24 -0.67 -4.06 0.34
CA ILE A 24 -2.12 -4.36 0.29
C ILE A 24 -2.65 -4.64 1.70
N MET A 25 -2.03 -5.56 2.43
CA MET A 25 -2.49 -5.92 3.78
C MET A 25 -2.54 -4.71 4.72
N ALA A 26 -1.52 -3.85 4.70
CA ALA A 26 -1.47 -2.66 5.53
C ALA A 26 -2.59 -1.67 5.21
N THR A 27 -2.88 -1.46 3.93
CA THR A 27 -3.91 -0.52 3.48
C THR A 27 -5.33 -1.04 3.73
N GLU A 28 -5.56 -2.35 3.60
CA GLU A 28 -6.82 -2.98 4.01
C GLU A 28 -7.05 -2.91 5.52
N LEU A 29 -6.01 -3.12 6.33
CA LEU A 29 -6.11 -3.01 7.80
C LEU A 29 -6.47 -1.59 8.24
N ILE A 30 -5.95 -0.57 7.55
CA ILE A 30 -6.33 0.83 7.75
C ILE A 30 -7.83 1.01 7.51
N LYS A 31 -8.35 0.57 6.36
CA LYS A 31 -9.77 0.70 6.01
C LYS A 31 -10.68 -0.09 6.95
N ILE A 32 -10.27 -1.29 7.37
CA ILE A 32 -10.99 -2.08 8.39
C ILE A 32 -11.08 -1.29 9.72
N ASN A 33 -9.99 -0.66 10.13
CA ASN A 33 -9.96 0.12 11.36
C ASN A 33 -10.86 1.37 11.26
N GLU A 34 -10.82 2.09 10.14
CA GLU A 34 -11.74 3.21 9.86
C GLU A 34 -13.19 2.76 9.95
N ASN A 35 -13.55 1.69 9.24
CA ASN A 35 -14.92 1.15 9.24
C ASN A 35 -15.35 0.72 10.65
N LEU A 36 -14.48 0.11 11.44
CA LEU A 36 -14.78 -0.29 12.82
C LEU A 36 -15.03 0.92 13.73
N VAL A 37 -14.24 1.98 13.55
CA VAL A 37 -14.45 3.24 14.29
C VAL A 37 -15.77 3.89 13.88
N ALA A 38 -16.15 3.89 12.60
CA ALA A 38 -17.41 4.44 12.10
C ALA A 38 -18.59 3.72 12.74
N LEU A 39 -18.56 2.38 12.75
CA LEU A 39 -19.58 1.56 13.38
C LEU A 39 -19.73 1.84 14.88
N ARG A 40 -18.62 2.11 15.58
CA ARG A 40 -18.62 2.30 17.04
C ARG A 40 -18.94 3.72 17.48
N ARG A 41 -18.49 4.73 16.74
CA ARG A 41 -18.54 6.15 17.15
C ARG A 41 -19.27 7.07 16.16
N SER A 42 -19.89 6.53 15.13
CA SER A 42 -20.50 7.21 13.96
C SER A 42 -19.47 7.74 12.95
N GLU A 43 -19.90 7.87 11.69
CA GLU A 43 -19.09 8.47 10.60
C GLU A 43 -18.70 9.92 10.91
N GLU A 44 -19.58 10.68 11.57
CA GLU A 44 -19.34 12.06 11.95
C GLU A 44 -18.15 12.22 12.93
N PHE A 45 -17.85 11.18 13.71
CA PHE A 45 -16.66 11.16 14.56
C PHE A 45 -15.37 11.00 13.75
N LEU A 46 -15.38 10.16 12.71
CA LEU A 46 -14.22 9.95 11.83
C LEU A 46 -13.87 11.21 11.06
N GLU A 47 -14.88 11.86 10.47
CA GLU A 47 -14.69 13.11 9.70
C GLU A 47 -14.12 14.26 10.55
N LYS A 48 -14.46 14.29 11.84
CA LYS A 48 -13.95 15.30 12.79
C LYS A 48 -12.62 14.91 13.44
N SER A 49 -12.15 13.68 13.23
CA SER A 49 -10.90 13.17 13.78
C SER A 49 -9.75 13.35 12.79
N THR A 50 -8.51 13.33 13.29
CA THR A 50 -7.31 13.32 12.43
C THR A 50 -7.05 11.96 11.78
N CYS A 51 -7.89 10.96 12.05
CA CYS A 51 -7.64 9.57 11.67
C CYS A 51 -7.53 9.40 10.15
N ILE A 52 -8.44 10.01 9.38
CA ILE A 52 -8.44 9.91 7.91
C ILE A 52 -7.18 10.56 7.33
N ASP A 53 -6.81 11.76 7.79
CA ASP A 53 -5.60 12.47 7.33
C ASP A 53 -4.32 11.71 7.68
N GLU A 54 -4.25 11.12 8.87
CA GLU A 54 -3.11 10.31 9.32
C GLU A 54 -2.99 9.02 8.50
N HIS A 55 -4.09 8.31 8.31
CA HIS A 55 -4.14 7.12 7.48
C HIS A 55 -3.81 7.39 6.02
N PHE A 56 -4.27 8.51 5.46
CA PHE A 56 -3.88 8.95 4.12
C PHE A 56 -2.36 9.16 3.99
N LYS A 57 -1.72 9.78 4.99
CA LYS A 57 -0.26 9.93 5.03
C LYS A 57 0.47 8.59 5.09
N ILE A 58 -0.03 7.65 5.90
CA ILE A 58 0.54 6.29 5.99
C ILE A 58 0.42 5.58 4.64
N SER A 59 -0.77 5.62 4.02
CA SER A 59 -1.02 5.08 2.69
C SER A 59 -0.07 5.66 1.64
N LYS A 60 0.17 6.97 1.68
CA LYS A 60 1.15 7.62 0.79
C LYS A 60 2.57 7.09 1.00
N HIS A 61 3.01 6.96 2.25
CA HIS A 61 4.32 6.37 2.55
C HIS A 61 4.44 4.92 2.07
N ILE A 62 3.36 4.14 2.12
CA ILE A 62 3.33 2.78 1.59
C ILE A 62 3.55 2.80 0.07
N ILE A 63 2.89 3.70 -0.66
CA ILE A 63 3.10 3.88 -2.11
C ILE A 63 4.54 4.33 -2.40
N ASP A 64 5.12 5.20 -1.59
CA ASP A 64 6.52 5.64 -1.75
C ASP A 64 7.52 4.48 -1.55
N ILE A 65 7.23 3.54 -0.64
CA ILE A 65 8.03 2.33 -0.45
C ILE A 65 7.95 1.44 -1.69
N ILE A 66 6.75 1.22 -2.23
CA ILE A 66 6.56 0.44 -3.46
C ILE A 66 7.32 1.12 -4.60
N ASP A 67 7.15 2.43 -4.80
CA ASP A 67 7.85 3.16 -5.86
C ASP A 67 9.36 2.99 -5.75
N LYS A 68 9.92 3.04 -4.55
CA LYS A 68 11.35 2.93 -4.32
C LYS A 68 11.93 1.59 -4.77
N TYR A 69 11.24 0.48 -4.49
CA TYR A 69 11.80 -0.87 -4.66
C TYR A 69 11.27 -1.63 -5.89
N ASN A 70 10.07 -1.28 -6.35
CA ASN A 70 9.35 -1.96 -7.42
C ASN A 70 9.48 -1.11 -8.70
N LYS A 71 10.37 -1.51 -9.61
CA LYS A 71 10.83 -0.69 -10.75
C LYS A 71 10.67 -1.36 -12.11
N ASN A 72 10.28 -2.63 -12.16
CA ASN A 72 10.01 -3.29 -13.45
C ASN A 72 8.61 -2.89 -13.98
N GLU A 73 8.27 -3.28 -15.21
CA GLU A 73 6.99 -2.89 -15.82
C GLU A 73 5.76 -3.42 -15.04
N GLN A 74 5.83 -4.66 -14.56
CA GLN A 74 4.73 -5.26 -13.76
C GLN A 74 4.60 -4.60 -12.39
N ASP A 75 5.72 -4.25 -11.78
CA ASP A 75 5.83 -3.50 -10.53
C ASP A 75 5.16 -2.13 -10.63
N LEU A 76 5.31 -1.44 -11.77
CA LEU A 76 4.69 -0.14 -12.03
C LEU A 76 3.16 -0.28 -12.15
N LEU A 77 2.67 -1.31 -12.83
CA LEU A 77 1.23 -1.60 -12.93
C LEU A 77 0.64 -1.88 -11.54
N ARG A 78 1.29 -2.76 -10.76
CA ARG A 78 0.89 -3.06 -9.38
C ARG A 78 0.84 -1.83 -8.48
N LYS A 79 1.85 -0.95 -8.61
CA LYS A 79 1.86 0.32 -7.89
C LYS A 79 0.65 1.17 -8.29
N GLU A 80 0.39 1.32 -9.58
CA GLU A 80 -0.74 2.11 -10.07
C GLU A 80 -2.08 1.55 -9.58
N ASP A 81 -2.26 0.22 -9.62
CA ASP A 81 -3.45 -0.45 -9.11
C ASP A 81 -3.68 -0.14 -7.62
N LEU A 82 -2.64 -0.27 -6.79
CA LEU A 82 -2.76 0.02 -5.36
C LEU A 82 -2.93 1.51 -5.08
N GLU A 83 -2.23 2.38 -5.80
CA GLU A 83 -2.39 3.82 -5.67
C GLU A 83 -3.82 4.26 -6.02
N ASN A 84 -4.41 3.68 -7.08
CA ASN A 84 -5.80 3.92 -7.41
C ASN A 84 -6.75 3.41 -6.32
N HIS A 85 -6.51 2.21 -5.79
CA HIS A 85 -7.31 1.60 -4.73
C HIS A 85 -7.26 2.36 -3.40
N VAL A 86 -6.12 2.96 -3.06
CA VAL A 86 -5.90 3.49 -1.71
C VAL A 86 -6.01 5.01 -1.67
N ILE A 87 -5.57 5.72 -2.73
CA ILE A 87 -5.54 7.19 -2.76
C ILE A 87 -6.71 7.76 -3.57
N LYS A 88 -7.13 7.09 -4.65
CA LYS A 88 -8.21 7.60 -5.52
C LYS A 88 -9.59 7.04 -5.18
N HIS A 89 -9.68 6.08 -4.26
CA HIS A 89 -10.95 5.49 -3.82
C HIS A 89 -11.77 6.44 -2.92
N ASP A 90 -11.14 7.50 -2.40
CA ASP A 90 -11.76 8.52 -1.54
C ASP A 90 -12.09 9.84 -2.30
N LYS A 91 -12.13 9.84 -3.65
CA LYS A 91 -12.53 11.00 -4.47
C LYS A 91 -13.92 10.86 -5.09
#